data_AF-A0A3D0ZUA1-F1
#
_entry.id   AF-A0A3D0ZUA1-F1
#
_cell.length_a   1.000
_cell.length_b   1.000
_cell.length_c   1.000
_cell.angle_alpha   90.00
_cell.angle_beta   90.00
_cell.angle_gamma   90.00
#
_symmetry.space_group_name_H-M   'P 1'
#
loop_
_entity.id
_entity.type
_entity.pdbx_description
1 polymer ?
#
loop_
_entity_poly.entity_id
_entity_poly.type
_entity_poly.pdbx_seq_one_letter_code
_entity_poly.pdbx_strand_id
1 'polypeptide(L)'
;MAAGLASLQAFDEDENLRINDLGQRLRKGFNQAFQQSGIKGQALGSGSLSNILFVEGEVANARQSFDSMLRAGEHSKLLHLLMLQKGIASASRLMYCTSTAMTEVEVTKAVTALHESLTELRPFLERDHPESLH
;
A
#
# COMPACT_ATOMS: atom_id res chain seq x y z
N MET A 1 -22.59 -23.39 -3.55
CA MET A 1 -21.52 -24.32 -3.98
C MET A 1 -20.99 -24.03 -5.38
N ALA A 2 -21.83 -23.72 -6.38
CA ALA A 2 -21.36 -23.50 -7.77
C ALA A 2 -20.34 -22.35 -7.94
N ALA A 3 -20.57 -21.18 -7.31
CA ALA A 3 -19.66 -20.04 -7.43
C ALA A 3 -18.25 -20.32 -6.86
N GLY A 4 -18.15 -21.05 -5.75
CA GLY A 4 -16.85 -21.36 -5.14
C GLY A 4 -16.00 -22.31 -5.98
N LEU A 5 -16.62 -23.34 -6.59
CA LEU A 5 -15.92 -24.23 -7.52
C LEU A 5 -15.41 -23.47 -8.74
N ALA A 6 -16.25 -22.64 -9.35
CA ALA A 6 -15.86 -21.82 -10.48
C ALA A 6 -14.72 -20.84 -10.14
N SER A 7 -14.76 -20.22 -8.94
CA SER A 7 -13.66 -19.37 -8.46
C SER A 7 -12.34 -20.14 -8.33
N LEU A 8 -12.35 -21.33 -7.75
CA LEU A 8 -11.13 -22.14 -7.60
C LEU A 8 -10.60 -22.65 -8.95
N GLN A 9 -11.49 -22.97 -9.90
CA GLN A 9 -11.09 -23.36 -11.25
C GLN A 9 -10.49 -22.20 -12.05
N ALA A 10 -10.98 -20.98 -11.84
CA ALA A 10 -10.44 -19.77 -12.47
C ALA A 10 -9.19 -19.22 -11.76
N PHE A 11 -8.93 -19.64 -10.52
CA PHE A 11 -7.76 -19.23 -9.74
C PHE A 11 -6.77 -20.40 -9.62
N ASP A 12 -6.20 -20.76 -10.77
CA ASP A 12 -5.20 -21.80 -10.90
C ASP A 12 -3.79 -21.32 -10.48
N GLU A 13 -2.79 -22.18 -10.68
CA GLU A 13 -1.41 -21.89 -10.29
C GLU A 13 -0.81 -20.72 -11.07
N ASP A 14 -1.06 -20.63 -12.37
CA ASP A 14 -0.57 -19.54 -13.23
C ASP A 14 -1.17 -18.20 -12.80
N GLU A 15 -2.48 -18.17 -12.53
CA GLU A 15 -3.16 -16.97 -12.06
C GLU A 15 -2.70 -16.58 -10.65
N ASN A 16 -2.44 -17.55 -9.77
CA ASN A 16 -1.86 -17.30 -8.44
C ASN A 16 -0.48 -16.63 -8.54
N LEU A 17 0.40 -17.17 -9.38
CA LEU A 17 1.74 -16.62 -9.61
C LEU A 17 1.65 -15.20 -10.18
N ARG A 18 0.76 -14.97 -11.15
CA ARG A 18 0.55 -13.67 -11.78
C ARG A 18 0.08 -12.61 -10.79
N ILE A 19 -0.95 -12.89 -9.97
CA ILE A 19 -1.45 -11.89 -9.01
C ILE A 19 -0.42 -11.60 -7.89
N ASN A 20 0.40 -12.59 -7.54
CA ASN A 20 1.47 -12.42 -6.56
C ASN A 20 2.61 -11.56 -7.11
N ASP A 21 2.97 -11.72 -8.39
CA ASP A 21 3.91 -10.83 -9.07
C ASP A 21 3.38 -9.39 -9.12
N LEU A 22 2.10 -9.18 -9.45
CA LEU A 22 1.47 -7.86 -9.40
C LEU A 22 1.55 -7.24 -7.99
N GLY A 23 1.27 -8.04 -6.95
CA GLY A 23 1.39 -7.58 -5.56
C GLY A 23 2.83 -7.22 -5.19
N GLN A 24 3.82 -7.98 -5.65
CA GLN A 24 5.24 -7.67 -5.44
C GLN A 24 5.64 -6.36 -6.14
N ARG A 25 5.22 -6.16 -7.39
CA ARG A 25 5.47 -4.91 -8.14
C ARG A 25 4.84 -3.70 -7.45
N LEU A 26 3.60 -3.85 -6.97
CA LEU A 26 2.91 -2.81 -6.21
C LEU A 26 3.71 -2.43 -4.95
N ARG A 27 4.11 -3.40 -4.12
CA ARG A 27 4.92 -3.14 -2.93
C ARG A 27 6.25 -2.49 -3.26
N LYS A 28 6.94 -2.97 -4.31
CA LYS A 28 8.22 -2.38 -4.75
C LYS A 28 8.04 -0.93 -5.16
N GLY A 29 7.03 -0.63 -5.98
CA GLY A 29 6.72 0.74 -6.40
C GLY A 29 6.34 1.64 -5.23
N PHE A 30 5.55 1.14 -4.28
CA PHE A 30 5.20 1.89 -3.08
C PHE A 30 6.42 2.21 -2.21
N ASN A 31 7.30 1.23 -1.98
CA ASN A 31 8.53 1.44 -1.23
C ASN A 31 9.48 2.43 -1.91
N GLN A 32 9.55 2.40 -3.24
CA GLN A 32 10.31 3.40 -4.01
C GLN A 32 9.72 4.81 -3.86
N ALA A 33 8.39 4.95 -3.87
CA ALA A 33 7.72 6.23 -3.67
C ALA A 33 7.99 6.81 -2.26
N PHE A 34 7.98 5.98 -1.22
CA PHE A 34 8.37 6.41 0.13
C PHE A 34 9.83 6.86 0.18
N GLN A 35 10.74 6.07 -0.39
CA GLN A 35 12.17 6.42 -0.45
C GLN A 35 12.40 7.76 -1.17
N GLN A 36 11.74 8.00 -2.30
CA GLN A 36 11.87 9.24 -3.08
C GLN A 36 11.25 10.46 -2.38
N SER A 37 10.15 10.28 -1.66
CA SER A 37 9.49 11.36 -0.93
C SER A 37 10.23 11.77 0.35
N GLY A 38 11.13 10.92 0.86
CA GLY A 38 11.84 11.16 2.13
C GLY A 38 10.97 10.95 3.37
N ILE A 39 9.79 10.35 3.21
CA ILE A 39 8.86 10.03 4.30
C ILE A 39 9.18 8.63 4.83
N LYS A 40 9.28 8.48 6.15
CA LYS A 40 9.46 7.20 6.84
C LYS A 40 8.20 6.35 6.74
N GLY A 41 8.15 5.53 5.69
CA GLY A 41 7.06 4.59 5.47
C GLY A 41 7.46 3.45 4.55
N GLN A 42 6.68 2.38 4.59
CA GLN A 42 6.91 1.20 3.78
C GLN A 42 5.62 0.42 3.54
N ALA A 43 5.56 -0.27 2.41
CA ALA A 43 4.59 -1.28 2.07
C ALA A 43 5.13 -2.68 2.43
N LEU A 44 4.48 -3.29 3.42
CA LEU A 44 4.72 -4.66 3.86
C LEU A 44 3.70 -5.62 3.24
N GLY A 45 3.98 -6.92 3.29
CA GLY A 45 3.03 -7.96 2.89
C GLY A 45 3.68 -9.07 2.08
N SER A 46 2.85 -9.97 1.55
CA SER A 46 3.28 -11.14 0.79
C SER A 46 2.24 -11.48 -0.28
N GLY A 47 2.70 -12.06 -1.38
CA GLY A 47 1.86 -12.40 -2.52
C GLY A 47 1.07 -11.19 -3.03
N SER A 48 -0.25 -11.34 -3.15
CA SER A 48 -1.19 -10.30 -3.57
C SER A 48 -1.60 -9.29 -2.48
N LEU A 49 -1.12 -9.45 -1.24
CA LEU A 49 -1.51 -8.62 -0.10
C LEU A 49 -0.43 -7.60 0.24
N SER A 50 -0.84 -6.34 0.41
CA SER A 50 0.06 -5.23 0.73
C SER A 50 -0.56 -4.31 1.77
N ASN A 51 0.23 -3.82 2.71
CA ASN A 51 -0.22 -2.89 3.74
C ASN A 51 0.83 -1.80 3.93
N ILE A 52 0.42 -0.54 3.81
CA ILE A 52 1.29 0.61 4.07
C ILE A 52 1.31 0.91 5.56
N LEU A 53 2.51 1.10 6.11
CA LEU A 53 2.73 1.59 7.47
C LEU A 53 3.71 2.77 7.44
N PHE A 54 3.43 3.80 8.24
CA PHE A 54 4.38 4.88 8.51
C PHE A 54 5.31 4.44 9.63
N VAL A 55 6.42 3.80 9.26
CA VAL A 55 7.39 3.23 10.19
C VAL A 55 8.74 3.06 9.51
N GLU A 56 9.79 3.30 10.27
CA GLU A 56 11.17 3.05 9.89
C GLU A 56 11.67 1.74 10.52
N GLY A 57 12.43 0.96 9.76
CA GLY A 57 12.99 -0.32 10.22
C GLY A 57 12.04 -1.51 10.09
N GLU A 58 12.41 -2.63 10.70
CA GLU A 58 11.69 -3.90 10.57
C GLU A 58 10.42 -3.94 11.44
N VAL A 59 9.33 -4.49 10.88
CA VAL A 59 8.08 -4.77 11.60
C VAL A 59 7.89 -6.28 11.68
N ALA A 60 8.24 -6.87 12.81
CA ALA A 60 8.21 -8.31 13.04
C ALA A 60 6.94 -8.81 13.76
N ASN A 61 6.13 -7.92 14.34
CA ASN A 61 4.95 -8.32 15.10
C ASN A 61 3.82 -7.28 15.07
N ALA A 62 2.64 -7.74 15.52
CA ALA A 62 1.42 -6.93 15.55
C ALA A 62 1.53 -5.69 16.45
N ARG A 63 2.29 -5.77 17.56
CA ARG A 63 2.48 -4.61 18.46
C ARG A 63 3.21 -3.48 17.75
N GLN A 64 4.30 -3.79 17.04
CA GLN A 64 5.05 -2.79 16.26
C GLN A 64 4.19 -2.17 15.15
N SER A 65 3.37 -2.98 14.47
CA SER A 65 2.42 -2.47 13.47
C SER A 65 1.37 -1.55 14.10
N PHE A 66 0.86 -1.88 15.30
CA PHE A 66 -0.11 -1.07 16.01
C PHE A 66 0.51 0.24 16.52
N ASP A 67 1.72 0.19 17.07
CA ASP A 67 2.45 1.37 17.52
C ASP A 67 2.75 2.33 16.36
N SER A 68 3.10 1.80 15.17
CA SER A 68 3.23 2.57 13.94
C SER A 68 1.92 3.27 13.57
N MET A 69 0.80 2.55 13.60
CA MET A 69 -0.52 3.13 13.31
C MET A 69 -0.87 4.29 14.26
N LEU A 70 -0.59 4.13 15.55
CA LEU A 70 -0.83 5.17 16.54
C LEU A 70 0.05 6.41 16.29
N ARG A 71 1.34 6.22 16.00
CA ARG A 71 2.26 7.32 15.68
C ARG A 71 1.90 8.01 14.37
N ALA A 72 1.43 7.24 13.39
CA ALA A 72 0.98 7.78 12.12
C ALA A 72 -0.22 8.71 12.26
N GLY A 73 -1.02 8.60 13.33
CA GLY A 73 -2.15 9.50 13.61
C GLY A 73 -3.06 9.71 12.39
N GLU A 74 -3.37 10.98 12.11
CA GLU A 74 -4.24 11.34 10.98
C GLU A 74 -3.56 11.20 9.61
N HIS A 75 -2.22 11.05 9.50
CA HIS A 75 -1.55 10.95 8.20
C HIS A 75 -2.01 9.74 7.39
N SER A 76 -2.26 8.61 8.07
CA SER A 76 -2.77 7.40 7.41
C SER A 76 -4.12 7.65 6.75
N LYS A 77 -4.97 8.43 7.43
CA LYS A 77 -6.29 8.81 6.93
C LYS A 77 -6.20 9.85 5.82
N LEU A 78 -5.33 10.85 5.95
CA LEU A 78 -5.08 11.83 4.90
C LEU A 78 -4.56 11.14 3.64
N LEU A 79 -3.58 10.25 3.76
CA LEU A 79 -3.07 9.46 2.64
C LEU A 79 -4.18 8.62 2.00
N HIS A 80 -5.04 7.98 2.81
CA HIS A 80 -6.17 7.23 2.29
C HIS A 80 -7.12 8.11 1.47
N LEU A 81 -7.43 9.32 1.96
CA LEU A 81 -8.29 10.28 1.25
C LEU A 81 -7.65 10.80 -0.03
N LEU A 82 -6.36 11.11 -0.03
CA LEU A 82 -5.61 11.54 -1.23
C LEU A 82 -5.62 10.44 -2.30
N MET A 83 -5.39 9.19 -1.89
CA MET A 83 -5.45 8.04 -2.80
C MET A 83 -6.86 7.85 -3.38
N LEU A 84 -7.91 8.00 -2.56
CA LEU A 84 -9.30 7.96 -3.01
C LEU A 84 -9.63 9.05 -4.02
N GLN A 85 -9.16 10.29 -3.80
CA GLN A 85 -9.34 11.39 -4.75
C GLN A 85 -8.69 11.11 -6.11
N LYS A 86 -7.60 10.33 -6.13
CA LYS A 86 -6.92 9.87 -7.34
C LYS A 86 -7.52 8.59 -7.93
N GLY A 87 -8.67 8.15 -7.40
CA GLY A 87 -9.40 6.99 -7.88
C GLY A 87 -8.78 5.64 -7.50
N ILE A 88 -8.00 5.60 -6.41
CA ILE A 88 -7.42 4.38 -5.86
C ILE A 88 -8.10 4.08 -4.51
N ALA A 89 -8.97 3.07 -4.50
CA ALA A 89 -9.63 2.61 -3.29
C ALA A 89 -8.79 1.57 -2.55
N SER A 90 -8.79 1.65 -1.23
CA SER A 90 -8.13 0.71 -0.31
C SER A 90 -8.99 0.52 0.93
N ALA A 91 -8.60 -0.40 1.81
CA ALA A 91 -9.10 -0.32 3.18
C ALA A 91 -8.61 1.00 3.82
N SER A 92 -9.37 1.56 4.77
CA SER A 92 -9.01 2.80 5.47
C SER A 92 -7.68 2.72 6.22
N ARG A 93 -7.27 1.50 6.59
CA ARG A 93 -5.95 1.20 7.16
C ARG A 93 -4.82 1.03 6.15
N LEU A 94 -5.03 1.50 4.91
CA LEU A 94 -4.07 1.42 3.80
C LEU A 94 -3.65 -0.02 3.43
N MET A 95 -4.59 -0.96 3.53
CA MET A 95 -4.41 -2.30 2.96
C MET A 95 -4.91 -2.33 1.51
N TYR A 96 -4.08 -2.91 0.65
CA TYR A 96 -4.31 -3.12 -0.77
C TYR A 96 -4.19 -4.61 -1.09
N CYS A 97 -5.13 -5.11 -1.89
CA CYS A 97 -5.12 -6.48 -2.39
C CYS A 97 -5.22 -6.43 -3.92
N THR A 98 -4.28 -7.06 -4.62
CA THR A 98 -4.41 -7.22 -6.08
C THR A 98 -5.46 -8.28 -6.38
N SER A 99 -6.22 -8.09 -7.47
CA SER A 99 -7.23 -9.03 -7.93
C SER A 99 -6.91 -9.57 -9.32
N THR A 100 -7.51 -10.69 -9.68
CA THR A 100 -7.35 -11.34 -10.99
C THR A 100 -7.78 -10.44 -12.16
N ALA A 101 -8.69 -9.50 -11.94
CA ALA A 101 -9.09 -8.53 -12.97
C ALA A 101 -8.04 -7.44 -13.24
N MET A 102 -7.03 -7.28 -12.37
CA MET A 102 -6.02 -6.24 -12.50
C MET A 102 -4.87 -6.67 -13.42
N THR A 103 -4.25 -5.65 -14.02
CA THR A 103 -3.06 -5.74 -14.84
C THR A 103 -1.97 -4.83 -14.29
N GLU A 104 -0.85 -4.75 -15.01
CA GLU A 104 0.22 -3.81 -14.70
C GLU A 104 -0.26 -2.35 -14.77
N VAL A 105 -1.29 -2.04 -15.57
CA VAL A 105 -1.84 -0.69 -15.71
C VAL A 105 -2.39 -0.18 -14.37
N GLU A 106 -3.19 -1.00 -13.67
CA GLU A 106 -3.74 -0.64 -12.37
C GLU A 106 -2.64 -0.48 -11.32
N VAL A 107 -1.61 -1.35 -11.35
CA VAL A 107 -0.46 -1.26 -10.44
C VAL A 107 0.31 0.03 -10.67
N THR A 108 0.66 0.36 -11.91
CA THR A 108 1.36 1.60 -12.26
C THR A 108 0.53 2.82 -11.85
N LYS A 109 -0.77 2.82 -12.12
CA LYS A 109 -1.68 3.90 -11.70
C LYS A 109 -1.65 4.11 -10.19
N ALA A 110 -1.72 3.02 -9.41
CA ALA A 110 -1.67 3.09 -7.95
C ALA A 110 -0.33 3.63 -7.44
N VAL A 111 0.80 3.20 -8.02
CA VAL A 111 2.14 3.68 -7.64
C VAL A 111 2.30 5.17 -7.95
N THR A 112 1.87 5.62 -9.13
CA THR A 112 1.89 7.04 -9.49
C THR A 112 1.02 7.86 -8.52
N ALA A 113 -0.20 7.39 -8.23
CA ALA A 113 -1.08 8.06 -7.28
C ALA A 113 -0.47 8.16 -5.88
N LEU A 114 0.26 7.13 -5.43
CA LEU A 114 0.95 7.19 -4.14
C LEU A 114 2.08 8.21 -4.16
N HIS A 115 2.91 8.23 -5.21
CA HIS A 115 3.99 9.21 -5.33
C HIS A 115 3.47 10.66 -5.29
N GLU A 116 2.41 10.95 -6.02
CA GLU A 116 1.75 12.26 -5.97
C GLU A 116 1.18 12.55 -4.57
N SER A 117 0.49 11.59 -3.96
CA SER A 117 -0.12 11.75 -2.63
C SER A 117 0.94 12.00 -1.55
N LEU A 118 2.10 11.33 -1.62
CA LEU A 118 3.21 11.57 -0.70
C LEU A 118 3.83 12.95 -0.90
N THR A 119 3.91 13.43 -2.14
CA THR A 119 4.36 14.80 -2.45
C THR A 119 3.41 15.83 -1.85
N GLU A 120 2.10 15.61 -1.97
CA GLU A 120 1.06 16.48 -1.38
C GLU A 120 1.03 16.40 0.15
N LEU A 121 1.31 15.23 0.74
CA LEU A 121 1.32 15.00 2.19
C LEU A 121 2.54 15.62 2.87
N ARG A 122 3.69 15.68 2.18
CA ARG A 122 4.97 16.08 2.77
C ARG A 122 4.96 17.43 3.51
N PRO A 123 4.41 18.53 2.98
CA PRO A 123 4.39 19.81 3.70
C PRO A 123 3.62 19.75 5.04
N PHE A 124 2.63 18.87 5.14
CA PHE A 124 1.89 18.66 6.40
C PHE A 124 2.75 17.92 7.42
N LEU A 125 3.51 16.91 6.98
CA LEU A 125 4.46 16.20 7.83
C LEU A 125 5.59 17.11 8.30
N GLU A 126 6.13 17.98 7.43
CA GLU A 126 7.17 18.95 7.81
C GLU A 126 6.71 19.92 8.91
N ARG A 127 5.44 20.31 8.88
CA ARG A 127 4.86 21.23 9.86
C ARG A 127 4.49 20.55 11.18
N ASP A 128 3.81 19.41 11.10
CA ASP A 128 3.12 18.82 12.25
C ASP A 128 3.87 17.63 12.85
N HIS A 129 4.70 16.92 12.06
CA HIS A 129 5.34 15.65 12.42
C HIS A 129 6.71 15.43 11.76
N PRO A 130 7.69 16.34 11.99
CA PRO A 130 9.00 16.30 11.33
C PRO A 130 9.79 15.01 11.62
N GLU A 131 9.52 14.33 12.73
CA GLU A 131 10.12 13.04 13.07
C GLU A 131 9.82 11.92 12.07
N SER A 132 8.76 12.09 11.26
CA SER A 132 8.33 11.14 10.22
C SER A 132 9.09 11.31 8.90
N LEU A 133 10.07 12.21 8.85
CA LEU A 133 10.91 12.48 7.67
C LEU A 133 12.35 12.01 7.90
N HIS A 134 13.04 11.68 6.80
CA HIS A 134 14.49 11.40 6.79
C HIS A 134 15.33 12.68 6.81
#